data_AF-H5YN05-F1
#
_entry.id   AF-H5YN05-F1
#
_cell.length_a   1.000
_cell.length_b   1.000
_cell.length_c   1.000
_cell.angle_alpha   90.00
_cell.angle_beta   90.00
_cell.angle_gamma   90.00
#
_symmetry.space_group_name_H-M   'P 1'
#
loop_
_entity.id
_entity.type
_entity.pdbx_description
1 polymer ?
#
loop_
_entity_poly.entity_id
_entity_poly.type
_entity_poly.pdbx_seq_one_letter_code
_entity_poly.pdbx_strand_id
1 'polypeptide(L)'
;MSGNQAQKRDHLKNLLAEVPIAVIQHADAEHGRFQAAFQVGDCYLCNHPLKHFDVTQPCPHWLLNPPGFKKRFFKKLSERFGYLDLQNFLRWVANESEFAININDLPIEADGKMLASTIVYEDFEWSFSCSDSDFAGHPTSQEAKHPHYHFQMRVRKQPLIFYNDFHAPFSSDDLAKLEVIRARPPKRLFPHGEGMHDLLNEDTLEDFVKLPADGPSGEPLVTFDAIAIAPTKEGFRVEDVMVAVRKAAKTGARPGAGLLNLKDAKVQGIVRPAEGLLPIAKRKGGRSKDSAD
;
A
#
# COMPACT_ATOMS: atom_id res chain seq x y z
N MET A 1 4.52 18.61 -14.69
CA MET A 1 5.24 17.68 -13.81
C MET A 1 4.74 16.22 -13.91
N SER A 2 3.63 15.93 -14.61
CA SER A 2 3.04 14.59 -14.74
C SER A 2 3.79 13.56 -15.60
N GLY A 3 4.70 13.99 -16.48
CA GLY A 3 5.36 13.10 -17.45
C GLY A 3 6.35 12.08 -16.85
N ASN A 4 6.94 12.37 -15.68
CA ASN A 4 7.96 11.52 -15.06
C ASN A 4 7.33 10.38 -14.22
N GLN A 5 6.19 10.64 -13.58
CA GLN A 5 5.46 9.63 -12.79
C GLN A 5 4.84 8.53 -13.68
N ALA A 6 4.25 8.91 -14.82
CA ALA A 6 3.67 7.94 -15.75
C ALA A 6 4.73 6.98 -16.32
N GLN A 7 5.91 7.48 -16.69
CA GLN A 7 7.01 6.66 -17.21
C GLN A 7 7.59 5.69 -16.18
N LYS A 8 7.76 6.12 -14.92
CA LYS A 8 8.21 5.23 -13.83
C LYS A 8 7.17 4.15 -13.53
N ARG A 9 5.86 4.49 -13.55
CA ARG A 9 4.76 3.53 -13.40
C ARG A 9 4.74 2.51 -14.54
N ASP A 10 4.90 2.94 -15.78
CA ASP A 10 4.87 2.03 -16.94
C ASP A 10 6.09 1.09 -16.97
N HIS A 11 7.26 1.56 -16.53
CA HIS A 11 8.43 0.70 -16.38
C HIS A 11 8.22 -0.37 -15.30
N LEU A 12 7.65 0.00 -14.14
CA LEU A 12 7.34 -0.94 -13.07
C LEU A 12 6.21 -1.91 -13.46
N LYS A 13 5.17 -1.45 -14.15
CA LYS A 13 4.09 -2.31 -14.68
C LYS A 13 4.62 -3.45 -15.55
N ASN A 14 5.66 -3.18 -16.35
CA ASN A 14 6.26 -4.18 -17.25
C ASN A 14 7.10 -5.22 -16.51
N LEU A 15 7.68 -4.88 -15.34
CA LEU A 15 8.47 -5.79 -14.51
C LEU A 15 7.60 -6.76 -13.70
N LEU A 16 6.34 -6.38 -13.42
CA LEU A 16 5.45 -7.08 -12.48
C LEU A 16 4.37 -7.99 -13.13
N ALA A 17 4.45 -8.25 -14.44
CA ALA A 17 3.34 -8.86 -15.18
C ALA A 17 3.35 -10.41 -15.18
N GLU A 18 2.49 -11.02 -14.35
CA GLU A 18 1.93 -12.38 -14.57
C GLU A 18 0.39 -12.36 -14.67
N VAL A 19 -0.22 -11.16 -14.72
CA VAL A 19 -1.67 -10.98 -14.78
C VAL A 19 -2.14 -11.08 -16.25
N PRO A 20 -3.26 -11.76 -16.56
CA PRO A 20 -3.78 -11.82 -17.92
C PRO A 20 -3.93 -10.41 -18.53
N ILE A 21 -3.46 -10.24 -19.77
CA ILE A 21 -3.42 -8.94 -20.47
C ILE A 21 -4.78 -8.23 -20.45
N ALA A 22 -5.88 -8.98 -20.59
CA ALA A 22 -7.23 -8.42 -20.53
C ALA A 22 -7.59 -7.79 -19.18
N VAL A 23 -7.11 -8.37 -18.07
CA VAL A 23 -7.32 -7.82 -16.72
C VAL A 23 -6.52 -6.54 -16.53
N ILE A 24 -5.29 -6.50 -17.06
CA ILE A 24 -4.45 -5.29 -17.06
C ILE A 24 -5.12 -4.18 -17.88
N GLN A 25 -5.58 -4.49 -19.10
CA GLN A 25 -6.24 -3.53 -19.99
C GLN A 25 -7.53 -2.96 -19.38
N HIS A 26 -8.32 -3.79 -18.71
CA HIS A 26 -9.53 -3.33 -18.01
C HIS A 26 -9.16 -2.37 -16.87
N ALA A 27 -8.19 -2.74 -16.04
CA ALA A 27 -7.73 -1.90 -14.94
C ALA A 27 -7.11 -0.58 -15.42
N ASP A 28 -6.35 -0.60 -16.53
CA ASP A 28 -5.82 0.61 -17.17
C ASP A 28 -6.92 1.53 -17.67
N ALA A 29 -7.93 0.98 -18.36
CA ALA A 29 -9.05 1.77 -18.88
C ALA A 29 -9.89 2.37 -17.75
N GLU A 30 -10.11 1.63 -16.66
CA GLU A 30 -10.83 2.11 -15.50
C GLU A 30 -10.06 3.18 -14.74
N HIS A 31 -8.78 2.95 -14.46
CA HIS A 31 -7.92 3.94 -13.83
C HIS A 31 -7.81 5.21 -14.68
N GLY A 32 -7.76 5.09 -16.01
CA GLY A 32 -7.80 6.27 -16.91
C GLY A 32 -9.07 7.11 -16.74
N ARG A 33 -10.24 6.49 -16.53
CA ARG A 33 -11.49 7.20 -16.20
C ARG A 33 -11.42 7.85 -14.82
N PHE A 34 -10.87 7.15 -13.84
CA PHE A 34 -10.61 7.70 -12.51
C PHE A 34 -9.76 8.97 -12.60
N GLN A 35 -8.60 8.90 -13.24
CA GLN A 35 -7.67 10.04 -13.35
C GLN A 35 -8.30 11.23 -14.05
N ALA A 36 -8.99 10.99 -15.17
CA ALA A 36 -9.66 12.05 -15.93
C ALA A 36 -10.71 12.79 -15.09
N ALA A 37 -11.54 12.07 -14.34
CA ALA A 37 -12.55 12.68 -13.46
C ALA A 37 -11.92 13.35 -12.24
N PHE A 38 -10.95 12.70 -11.59
CA PHE A 38 -10.32 13.17 -10.37
C PHE A 38 -9.58 14.50 -10.60
N GLN A 39 -8.88 14.64 -11.73
CA GLN A 39 -8.18 15.87 -12.11
C GLN A 39 -9.09 17.09 -12.29
N VAL A 40 -10.36 16.89 -12.67
CA VAL A 40 -11.35 17.97 -12.78
C VAL A 40 -12.20 18.13 -11.52
N GLY A 41 -11.89 17.39 -10.44
CA GLY A 41 -12.57 17.48 -9.16
C GLY A 41 -13.87 16.69 -9.06
N ASP A 42 -14.07 15.70 -9.94
CA ASP A 42 -15.24 14.83 -10.00
C ASP A 42 -14.93 13.39 -9.59
N CYS A 43 -15.95 12.70 -9.08
CA CYS A 43 -15.88 11.27 -8.78
C CYS A 43 -16.26 10.45 -10.01
N TYR A 44 -15.36 9.60 -10.50
CA TYR A 44 -15.62 8.75 -11.68
C TYR A 44 -16.74 7.70 -11.50
N LEU A 45 -17.12 7.38 -10.24
CA LEU A 45 -18.14 6.38 -9.94
C LEU A 45 -19.57 6.94 -10.02
N CYS A 46 -19.76 8.19 -9.60
CA CYS A 46 -21.08 8.82 -9.56
C CYS A 46 -21.21 10.06 -10.46
N ASN A 47 -20.12 10.50 -11.10
CA ASN A 47 -20.06 11.70 -11.95
C ASN A 47 -20.51 12.99 -11.24
N HIS A 48 -20.40 13.03 -9.91
CA HIS A 48 -20.63 14.23 -9.11
C HIS A 48 -19.30 14.79 -8.61
N PRO A 49 -19.25 16.09 -8.25
CA PRO A 49 -18.06 16.68 -7.63
C PRO A 49 -17.62 15.88 -6.40
N LEU A 50 -16.31 15.79 -6.14
CA LEU A 50 -15.76 15.11 -4.96
C LEU A 50 -16.27 15.73 -3.63
N LYS A 51 -16.77 16.97 -3.67
CA LYS A 51 -17.39 17.67 -2.53
C LYS A 51 -18.90 17.43 -2.39
N HIS A 52 -19.52 16.67 -3.30
CA HIS A 52 -20.94 16.35 -3.27
C HIS A 52 -21.26 15.27 -2.24
N PHE A 53 -22.41 15.37 -1.57
CA PHE A 53 -22.88 14.37 -0.62
C PHE A 53 -24.40 14.19 -0.74
N ASP A 54 -24.86 12.95 -0.98
CA ASP A 54 -26.27 12.57 -1.03
C ASP A 54 -26.50 11.23 -0.32
N VAL A 55 -27.16 11.26 0.85
CA VAL A 55 -27.43 10.07 1.69
C VAL A 55 -28.12 8.92 0.94
N THR A 56 -28.82 9.20 -0.17
CA THR A 56 -29.51 8.20 -0.99
C THR A 56 -28.60 7.52 -2.00
N GLN A 57 -27.43 8.09 -2.30
CA GLN A 57 -26.46 7.56 -3.25
C GLN A 57 -25.06 7.39 -2.59
N PRO A 58 -24.85 6.36 -1.76
CA PRO A 58 -23.53 6.07 -1.19
C PRO A 58 -22.46 5.97 -2.26
N CYS A 59 -21.29 6.59 -2.02
CA CYS A 59 -20.18 6.60 -2.97
C CYS A 59 -18.82 6.73 -2.24
N PRO A 60 -17.75 6.04 -2.66
CA PRO A 60 -16.45 6.04 -1.98
C PRO A 60 -15.82 7.42 -1.78
N HIS A 61 -16.12 8.40 -2.64
CA HIS A 61 -15.60 9.77 -2.47
C HIS A 61 -16.07 10.46 -1.19
N TRP A 62 -17.08 9.92 -0.49
CA TRP A 62 -17.45 10.38 0.85
C TRP A 62 -16.31 10.27 1.86
N LEU A 63 -15.36 9.36 1.62
CA LEU A 63 -14.16 9.23 2.44
C LEU A 63 -13.17 10.39 2.23
N LEU A 64 -13.42 11.28 1.26
CA LEU A 64 -12.75 12.59 1.13
C LEU A 64 -13.46 13.69 1.93
N ASN A 65 -14.38 13.30 2.82
CA ASN A 65 -15.09 14.16 3.78
C ASN A 65 -15.81 15.38 3.15
N PRO A 66 -16.70 15.19 2.15
CA PRO A 66 -17.51 16.27 1.61
C PRO A 66 -18.40 16.89 2.72
N PRO A 67 -18.77 18.17 2.63
CA PRO A 67 -19.67 18.82 3.57
C PRO A 67 -20.96 18.01 3.77
N GLY A 68 -21.26 17.65 5.02
CA GLY A 68 -22.44 16.85 5.38
C GLY A 68 -22.16 15.37 5.65
N PHE A 69 -21.01 14.85 5.22
CA PHE A 69 -20.58 13.50 5.61
C PHE A 69 -20.38 13.41 7.13
N LYS A 70 -20.83 12.31 7.72
CA LYS A 70 -20.76 12.02 9.16
C LYS A 70 -20.52 10.53 9.34
N LYS A 71 -19.78 10.14 10.39
CA LYS A 71 -19.40 8.73 10.63
C LYS A 71 -20.53 7.72 10.52
N ARG A 72 -21.74 8.06 11.00
CA ARG A 72 -22.92 7.18 10.92
C ARG A 72 -23.30 6.74 9.49
N PHE A 73 -22.86 7.48 8.47
CA PHE A 73 -23.13 7.15 7.06
C PHE A 73 -22.10 6.19 6.47
N PHE A 74 -20.98 5.94 7.17
CA PHE A 74 -19.98 4.96 6.75
C PHE A 74 -20.60 3.56 6.58
N LYS A 75 -21.53 3.16 7.46
CA LYS A 75 -22.21 1.86 7.34
C LYS A 75 -22.92 1.69 5.99
N LYS A 76 -23.62 2.73 5.52
CA LYS A 76 -24.27 2.72 4.19
C LYS A 76 -23.27 2.59 3.06
N LEU A 77 -22.07 3.12 3.24
CA LEU A 77 -20.99 3.02 2.26
C LEU A 77 -20.46 1.58 2.21
N SER A 78 -20.11 1.00 3.36
CA SER A 78 -19.59 -0.38 3.46
C SER A 78 -20.62 -1.46 3.10
N GLU A 79 -21.92 -1.17 3.18
CA GLU A 79 -22.99 -2.07 2.71
C GLU A 79 -23.11 -2.07 1.18
N ARG A 80 -22.67 -1.00 0.50
CA ARG A 80 -22.74 -0.86 -0.98
C ARG A 80 -21.43 -1.21 -1.67
N PHE A 81 -20.30 -0.85 -1.08
CA PHE A 81 -18.96 -1.07 -1.63
C PHE A 81 -18.17 -1.99 -0.71
N GLY A 82 -17.59 -3.03 -1.31
CA GLY A 82 -16.81 -4.01 -0.59
C GLY A 82 -15.50 -3.44 -0.05
N TYR A 83 -14.82 -4.24 0.76
CA TYR A 83 -13.49 -3.93 1.26
C TYR A 83 -12.51 -3.62 0.12
N LEU A 84 -12.49 -4.46 -0.93
CA LEU A 84 -11.58 -4.29 -2.06
C LEU A 84 -11.92 -3.07 -2.91
N ASP A 85 -13.21 -2.71 -3.03
CA ASP A 85 -13.63 -1.50 -3.76
C ASP A 85 -13.16 -0.24 -3.04
N LEU A 86 -13.35 -0.16 -1.72
CA LEU A 86 -12.91 0.97 -0.91
C LEU A 86 -11.38 1.09 -0.89
N GLN A 87 -10.68 -0.03 -0.75
CA GLN A 87 -9.21 -0.08 -0.86
C GLN A 87 -8.73 0.43 -2.22
N ASN A 88 -9.27 -0.08 -3.32
CA ASN A 88 -8.90 0.36 -4.68
C ASN A 88 -9.07 1.87 -4.85
N PHE A 89 -10.25 2.40 -4.50
CA PHE A 89 -10.54 3.83 -4.64
C PHE A 89 -9.55 4.69 -3.85
N LEU A 90 -9.33 4.38 -2.57
CA LEU A 90 -8.46 5.19 -1.70
C LEU A 90 -6.99 5.08 -2.10
N ARG A 91 -6.53 3.91 -2.55
CA ARG A 91 -5.16 3.71 -3.03
C ARG A 91 -4.91 4.49 -4.32
N TRP A 92 -5.88 4.54 -5.23
CA TRP A 92 -5.78 5.40 -6.41
C TRP A 92 -5.68 6.87 -6.04
N VAL A 93 -6.53 7.34 -5.11
CA VAL A 93 -6.46 8.71 -4.57
C VAL A 93 -5.08 9.01 -3.98
N ALA A 94 -4.56 8.13 -3.12
CA ALA A 94 -3.25 8.33 -2.49
C ALA A 94 -2.11 8.43 -3.52
N ASN A 95 -2.15 7.58 -4.54
CA ASN A 95 -1.15 7.53 -5.60
C ASN A 95 -1.23 8.68 -6.63
N GLU A 96 -2.26 9.52 -6.58
CA GLU A 96 -2.29 10.77 -7.38
C GLU A 96 -1.35 11.84 -6.83
N SER A 97 -0.98 11.77 -5.54
CA SER A 97 -0.02 12.71 -4.94
C SER A 97 1.41 12.15 -5.02
N GLU A 98 1.65 11.03 -4.35
CA GLU A 98 2.94 10.36 -4.32
C GLU A 98 2.74 8.85 -4.49
N PHE A 99 3.50 8.27 -5.41
CA PHE A 99 3.39 6.86 -5.76
C PHE A 99 3.88 5.97 -4.61
N ALA A 100 3.00 5.09 -4.12
CA ALA A 100 3.21 4.01 -3.16
C ALA A 100 3.67 4.39 -1.74
N ILE A 101 4.42 5.48 -1.54
CA ILE A 101 4.89 5.92 -0.21
C ILE A 101 3.74 6.29 0.75
N ASN A 102 2.58 6.65 0.19
CA ASN A 102 1.39 7.00 0.94
C ASN A 102 0.56 5.79 1.40
N ILE A 103 0.98 4.58 1.06
CA ILE A 103 0.24 3.35 1.34
C ILE A 103 1.18 2.37 2.04
N ASN A 104 0.99 2.22 3.35
CA ASN A 104 1.67 1.20 4.13
C ASN A 104 0.76 -0.01 4.34
N ASP A 105 1.13 -1.12 3.73
CA ASP A 105 0.48 -2.42 3.80
C ASP A 105 1.49 -3.55 4.03
N LEU A 106 2.63 -3.23 4.63
CA LEU A 106 3.69 -4.18 4.91
C LEU A 106 3.23 -5.26 5.91
N PRO A 107 3.31 -6.56 5.55
CA PRO A 107 2.90 -7.66 6.45
C PRO A 107 3.67 -7.67 7.78
N ILE A 108 4.95 -7.27 7.78
CA ILE A 108 5.77 -7.20 8.99
C ILE A 108 5.26 -6.15 10.00
N GLU A 109 4.56 -5.12 9.54
CA GLU A 109 3.95 -4.09 10.39
C GLU A 109 2.50 -4.40 10.77
N ALA A 110 1.88 -5.41 10.14
CA ALA A 110 0.48 -5.78 10.38
C ALA A 110 0.22 -6.31 11.79
N ASP A 111 1.27 -6.66 12.54
CA ASP A 111 1.19 -7.06 13.96
C ASP A 111 0.22 -8.23 14.14
N GLY A 112 0.49 -9.31 13.40
CA GLY A 112 -0.26 -10.58 13.40
C GLY A 112 -1.65 -10.54 12.75
N LYS A 113 -2.06 -9.41 12.16
CA LYS A 113 -3.36 -9.29 11.51
C LYS A 113 -3.32 -9.87 10.10
N MET A 114 -4.43 -10.51 9.71
CA MET A 114 -4.60 -11.06 8.37
C MET A 114 -4.57 -9.96 7.31
N LEU A 115 -5.23 -8.83 7.57
CA LEU A 115 -5.19 -7.65 6.72
C LEU A 115 -4.88 -6.45 7.60
N ALA A 116 -3.94 -5.62 7.19
CA ALA A 116 -3.70 -4.32 7.80
C ALA A 116 -3.11 -3.36 6.78
N SER A 117 -3.62 -2.12 6.76
CA SER A 117 -3.02 -1.07 5.93
C SER A 117 -3.35 0.31 6.46
N THR A 118 -2.53 1.29 6.10
CA THR A 118 -2.79 2.72 6.30
C THR A 118 -2.48 3.47 5.01
N ILE A 119 -3.44 4.27 4.57
CA ILE A 119 -3.44 5.02 3.32
C ILE A 119 -3.58 6.50 3.66
N VAL A 120 -2.76 7.34 3.05
CA VAL A 120 -2.67 8.76 3.36
C VAL A 120 -2.83 9.57 2.08
N TYR A 121 -3.56 10.67 2.15
CA TYR A 121 -3.68 11.62 1.06
C TYR A 121 -3.98 13.00 1.63
N GLU A 122 -3.11 13.97 1.41
CA GLU A 122 -3.24 15.32 1.99
C GLU A 122 -3.53 15.30 3.51
N ASP A 123 -4.68 15.80 3.93
CA ASP A 123 -5.15 15.86 5.31
C ASP A 123 -5.83 14.55 5.78
N PHE A 124 -5.95 13.54 4.91
CA PHE A 124 -6.70 12.32 5.16
C PHE A 124 -5.80 11.13 5.48
N GLU A 125 -6.23 10.33 6.45
CA GLU A 125 -5.62 9.04 6.82
C GLU A 125 -6.75 8.02 6.96
N TRP A 126 -6.65 6.91 6.23
CA TRP A 126 -7.58 5.79 6.30
C TRP A 126 -6.82 4.53 6.67
N SER A 127 -7.34 3.78 7.63
CA SER A 127 -6.66 2.59 8.10
C SER A 127 -7.65 1.43 8.18
N PHE A 128 -7.23 0.29 7.64
CA PHE A 128 -8.00 -0.93 7.61
C PHE A 128 -7.31 -1.99 8.44
N SER A 129 -8.08 -2.82 9.14
CA SER A 129 -7.54 -3.95 9.88
C SER A 129 -8.53 -5.11 10.00
N CYS A 130 -8.05 -6.33 9.88
CA CYS A 130 -8.81 -7.57 10.09
C CYS A 130 -7.87 -8.63 10.67
N SER A 131 -8.19 -9.17 11.85
CA SER A 131 -7.53 -10.36 12.39
C SER A 131 -8.12 -11.64 11.81
N ASP A 132 -7.47 -12.78 11.97
CA ASP A 132 -8.06 -14.08 11.59
C ASP A 132 -9.40 -14.34 12.30
N SER A 133 -9.56 -13.90 13.55
CA SER A 133 -10.83 -14.02 14.27
C SER A 133 -11.91 -13.10 13.73
N ASP A 134 -11.56 -11.89 13.26
CA ASP A 134 -12.54 -10.99 12.65
C ASP A 134 -12.99 -11.52 11.28
N PHE A 135 -12.05 -12.14 10.54
CA PHE A 135 -12.34 -12.79 9.27
C PHE A 135 -13.23 -14.03 9.44
N ALA A 136 -13.06 -14.81 10.52
CA ALA A 136 -13.97 -15.90 10.86
C ALA A 136 -15.33 -15.40 11.38
N GLY A 137 -15.37 -14.20 11.96
CA GLY A 137 -16.48 -13.69 12.74
C GLY A 137 -16.49 -14.21 14.18
N HIS A 138 -17.28 -13.56 15.03
CA HIS A 138 -17.38 -13.86 16.46
C HIS A 138 -18.77 -14.45 16.77
N PRO A 139 -18.96 -15.78 16.81
CA PRO A 139 -20.28 -16.41 16.91
C PRO A 139 -21.10 -16.00 18.13
N THR A 140 -20.43 -15.59 19.20
CA THR A 140 -21.02 -15.14 20.47
C THR A 140 -21.38 -13.65 20.49
N SER A 141 -20.92 -12.88 19.51
CA SER A 141 -21.23 -11.45 19.37
C SER A 141 -22.50 -11.25 18.54
N GLN A 142 -23.33 -10.27 18.93
CA GLN A 142 -24.48 -9.86 18.14
C GLN A 142 -24.06 -8.95 16.97
N GLU A 143 -23.07 -8.08 17.18
CA GLU A 143 -22.66 -7.07 16.20
C GLU A 143 -21.50 -7.50 15.30
N ALA A 144 -20.82 -8.60 15.64
CA ALA A 144 -19.61 -9.04 14.96
C ALA A 144 -19.66 -10.54 14.58
N LYS A 145 -20.87 -11.11 14.46
CA LYS A 145 -21.10 -12.53 14.19
C LYS A 145 -20.57 -12.99 12.83
N HIS A 146 -20.57 -12.10 11.85
CA HIS A 146 -20.13 -12.35 10.49
C HIS A 146 -18.66 -11.96 10.31
N PRO A 147 -17.98 -12.46 9.27
CA PRO A 147 -16.72 -11.91 8.79
C PRO A 147 -16.78 -10.39 8.65
N HIS A 148 -15.81 -9.67 9.20
CA HIS A 148 -15.77 -8.22 9.16
C HIS A 148 -14.35 -7.67 9.24
N TYR A 149 -14.21 -6.39 8.92
CA TYR A 149 -13.01 -5.62 9.15
C TYR A 149 -13.32 -4.37 9.97
N HIS A 150 -12.28 -3.80 10.56
CA HIS A 150 -12.34 -2.50 11.20
C HIS A 150 -11.74 -1.43 10.31
N PHE A 151 -12.31 -0.23 10.42
CA PHE A 151 -11.92 0.94 9.66
C PHE A 151 -11.74 2.13 10.58
N GLN A 152 -10.66 2.87 10.38
CA GLN A 152 -10.42 4.17 11.01
C GLN A 152 -10.25 5.21 9.92
N MET A 153 -10.77 6.41 10.18
CA MET A 153 -10.56 7.58 9.34
C MET A 153 -10.18 8.76 10.22
N ARG A 154 -9.13 9.48 9.84
CA ARG A 154 -8.71 10.73 10.46
C ARG A 154 -8.64 11.83 9.42
N VAL A 155 -8.97 13.04 9.84
CA VAL A 155 -8.84 14.26 9.05
C VAL A 155 -7.98 15.23 9.86
N ARG A 156 -6.87 15.71 9.30
CA ARG A 156 -5.86 16.53 9.99
C ARG A 156 -5.41 15.89 11.31
N LYS A 157 -5.13 14.58 11.26
CA LYS A 157 -4.74 13.74 12.42
C LYS A 157 -5.80 13.63 13.53
N GLN A 158 -7.00 14.19 13.35
CA GLN A 158 -8.11 14.06 14.27
C GLN A 158 -9.02 12.89 13.86
N PRO A 159 -9.37 11.98 14.78
CA PRO A 159 -10.23 10.84 14.44
C PRO A 159 -11.65 11.31 14.10
N LEU A 160 -12.12 10.96 12.90
CA LEU A 160 -13.50 11.11 12.47
C LEU A 160 -14.28 9.79 12.65
N ILE A 161 -13.62 8.67 12.36
CA ILE A 161 -14.10 7.30 12.58
C ILE A 161 -13.02 6.54 13.37
N PHE A 162 -13.41 5.87 14.45
CA PHE A 162 -12.53 5.04 15.26
C PHE A 162 -12.64 3.56 14.83
N TYR A 163 -11.57 2.78 15.01
CA TYR A 163 -11.57 1.33 14.75
C TYR A 163 -12.74 0.58 15.39
N ASN A 164 -13.17 1.01 16.58
CA ASN A 164 -14.22 0.34 17.35
C ASN A 164 -15.63 0.84 16.99
N ASP A 165 -15.76 1.83 16.11
CA ASP A 165 -17.08 2.38 15.75
C ASP A 165 -17.88 1.37 14.91
N PHE A 166 -17.23 0.51 14.11
CA PHE A 166 -17.89 -0.37 13.16
C PHE A 166 -17.21 -1.74 13.03
N HIS A 167 -18.02 -2.78 12.87
CA HIS A 167 -17.66 -4.07 12.30
C HIS A 167 -18.16 -4.09 10.85
N ALA A 168 -17.37 -3.55 9.92
CA ALA A 168 -17.79 -3.41 8.54
C ALA A 168 -17.82 -4.80 7.87
N PRO A 169 -18.94 -5.23 7.28
CA PRO A 169 -19.05 -6.56 6.70
C PRO A 169 -18.17 -6.67 5.45
N PHE A 170 -17.58 -7.84 5.23
CA PHE A 170 -17.09 -8.18 3.90
C PHE A 170 -18.27 -8.53 2.99
N SER A 171 -18.22 -8.11 1.72
CA SER A 171 -19.16 -8.60 0.72
C SER A 171 -18.86 -10.08 0.38
N SER A 172 -19.80 -10.76 -0.25
CA SER A 172 -19.57 -12.14 -0.73
C SER A 172 -18.42 -12.22 -1.75
N ASP A 173 -18.26 -11.17 -2.56
CA ASP A 173 -17.18 -11.06 -3.54
C ASP A 173 -15.82 -10.81 -2.86
N ASP A 174 -15.78 -9.96 -1.83
CA ASP A 174 -14.58 -9.77 -1.01
C ASP A 174 -14.12 -11.10 -0.41
N LEU A 175 -15.03 -11.85 0.22
CA LEU A 175 -14.69 -13.13 0.85
C LEU A 175 -14.11 -14.12 -0.17
N ALA A 176 -14.76 -14.26 -1.33
CA ALA A 176 -14.28 -15.15 -2.38
C ALA A 176 -12.88 -14.75 -2.88
N LYS A 177 -12.64 -13.46 -3.11
CA LYS A 177 -11.36 -12.94 -3.58
C LYS A 177 -10.27 -13.06 -2.50
N LEU A 178 -10.59 -12.74 -1.24
CA LEU A 178 -9.66 -12.82 -0.12
C LEU A 178 -9.22 -14.25 0.15
N GLU A 179 -10.11 -15.24 0.03
CA GLU A 179 -9.74 -16.66 0.13
C GLU A 179 -8.75 -17.07 -0.98
N VAL A 180 -9.00 -16.63 -2.23
CA VAL A 180 -8.05 -16.87 -3.34
C VAL A 180 -6.71 -16.20 -3.07
N ILE A 181 -6.71 -14.96 -2.58
CA ILE A 181 -5.49 -14.21 -2.23
C ILE A 181 -4.72 -14.90 -1.11
N ARG A 182 -5.39 -15.44 -0.08
CA ARG A 182 -4.73 -16.21 0.98
C ARG A 182 -4.07 -17.48 0.44
N ALA A 183 -4.76 -18.19 -0.43
CA ALA A 183 -4.25 -19.44 -1.00
C ALA A 183 -3.10 -19.20 -2.00
N ARG A 184 -3.17 -18.09 -2.74
CA ARG A 184 -2.17 -17.70 -3.73
C ARG A 184 -2.08 -16.17 -3.79
N PRO A 185 -1.20 -15.55 -2.97
CA PRO A 185 -1.03 -14.11 -2.99
C PRO A 185 -0.61 -13.64 -4.39
N PRO A 186 -1.34 -12.69 -5.00
CA PRO A 186 -0.94 -12.13 -6.28
C PRO A 186 0.28 -11.22 -6.06
N LYS A 187 1.15 -11.14 -7.07
CA LYS A 187 2.27 -10.17 -7.07
C LYS A 187 1.80 -8.71 -6.94
N ARG A 188 0.57 -8.45 -7.39
CA ARG A 188 -0.07 -7.13 -7.39
C ARG A 188 -1.55 -7.31 -7.14
N LEU A 189 -2.03 -6.82 -6.01
CA LEU A 189 -3.45 -6.93 -5.63
C LEU A 189 -4.29 -5.74 -6.12
N PHE A 190 -3.71 -4.55 -6.10
CA PHE A 190 -4.39 -3.30 -6.42
C PHE A 190 -3.74 -2.62 -7.62
N PRO A 191 -4.12 -2.97 -8.86
CA PRO A 191 -3.58 -2.30 -10.04
C PRO A 191 -3.76 -0.78 -9.96
N HIS A 192 -2.66 -0.04 -10.08
CA HIS A 192 -2.54 1.42 -9.96
C HIS A 192 -2.68 1.95 -8.52
N GLY A 193 -3.01 1.08 -7.58
CA GLY A 193 -3.08 1.33 -6.14
C GLY A 193 -1.92 0.67 -5.39
N GLU A 194 -0.75 0.58 -6.02
CA GLU A 194 0.44 -0.05 -5.44
C GLU A 194 0.77 0.58 -4.10
N GLY A 195 0.95 -0.27 -3.09
CA GLY A 195 1.47 0.10 -1.79
C GLY A 195 2.90 -0.38 -1.58
N MET A 196 3.42 -0.15 -0.37
CA MET A 196 4.78 -0.51 -0.02
C MET A 196 5.04 -2.02 -0.12
N HIS A 197 4.06 -2.88 0.16
CA HIS A 197 4.22 -4.33 -0.01
C HIS A 197 4.37 -4.74 -1.48
N ASP A 198 3.69 -4.07 -2.41
CA ASP A 198 3.87 -4.31 -3.85
C ASP A 198 5.30 -3.94 -4.29
N LEU A 199 5.96 -2.99 -3.60
CA LEU A 199 7.36 -2.62 -3.87
C LEU A 199 8.38 -3.50 -3.12
N LEU A 200 8.02 -4.00 -1.94
CA LEU A 200 8.90 -4.72 -1.03
C LEU A 200 8.41 -6.15 -0.79
N ASN A 201 8.41 -6.94 -1.84
CA ASN A 201 8.18 -8.38 -1.77
C ASN A 201 9.27 -9.16 -2.51
N GLU A 202 9.35 -10.47 -2.27
CA GLU A 202 10.40 -11.35 -2.81
C GLU A 202 10.48 -11.29 -4.34
N ASP A 203 9.35 -11.13 -5.03
CA ASP A 203 9.28 -11.09 -6.48
C ASP A 203 9.75 -9.76 -7.09
N THR A 204 9.82 -8.68 -6.30
CA THR A 204 10.10 -7.32 -6.77
C THR A 204 11.43 -6.75 -6.27
N LEU A 205 11.96 -7.31 -5.19
CA LEU A 205 13.20 -6.88 -4.54
C LEU A 205 14.38 -6.81 -5.52
N GLU A 206 14.54 -7.80 -6.39
CA GLU A 206 15.64 -7.80 -7.37
C GLU A 206 15.59 -6.62 -8.34
N ASP A 207 14.40 -6.18 -8.73
CA ASP A 207 14.22 -5.08 -9.65
C ASP A 207 14.52 -3.75 -8.95
N PHE A 208 14.04 -3.57 -7.70
CA PHE A 208 14.30 -2.36 -6.93
C PHE A 208 15.77 -2.11 -6.60
N VAL A 209 16.54 -3.18 -6.39
CA VAL A 209 17.98 -3.04 -6.17
C VAL A 209 18.71 -2.54 -7.42
N LYS A 210 18.18 -2.84 -8.61
CA LYS A 210 18.73 -2.45 -9.91
C LYS A 210 18.26 -1.06 -10.35
N LEU A 211 17.21 -0.50 -9.73
CA LEU A 211 16.65 0.81 -10.06
C LEU A 211 17.38 1.97 -9.37
N PRO A 212 17.38 3.18 -9.98
CA PRO A 212 17.83 4.40 -9.33
C PRO A 212 17.14 4.63 -7.98
N ALA A 213 17.80 5.34 -7.06
CA ALA A 213 17.22 5.63 -5.75
C ALA A 213 15.94 6.49 -5.85
N ASP A 214 15.83 7.33 -6.88
CA ASP A 214 14.91 8.46 -6.89
C ASP A 214 13.43 8.07 -7.06
N GLY A 215 12.62 8.48 -6.09
CA GLY A 215 11.17 8.57 -6.20
C GLY A 215 10.71 9.73 -7.09
N PRO A 216 9.39 9.98 -7.17
CA PRO A 216 8.80 11.00 -8.04
C PRO A 216 9.32 12.43 -7.78
N SER A 217 9.60 12.75 -6.52
CA SER A 217 10.08 14.06 -6.04
C SER A 217 11.61 14.21 -6.04
N GLY A 218 12.35 13.14 -6.39
CA GLY A 218 13.80 13.07 -6.22
C GLY A 218 14.24 12.48 -4.87
N GLU A 219 13.32 12.32 -3.91
CA GLU A 219 13.56 11.56 -2.68
C GLU A 219 13.34 10.07 -2.92
N PRO A 220 14.13 9.17 -2.31
CA PRO A 220 13.98 7.75 -2.57
C PRO A 220 12.66 7.19 -2.02
N LEU A 221 12.05 6.23 -2.72
CA LEU A 221 10.88 5.49 -2.20
C LEU A 221 11.28 4.37 -1.23
N VAL A 222 12.44 3.78 -1.49
CA VAL A 222 13.03 2.69 -0.71
C VAL A 222 14.52 2.95 -0.54
N THR A 223 15.07 2.61 0.61
CA THR A 223 16.51 2.64 0.89
C THR A 223 17.12 1.25 0.67
N PHE A 224 18.40 1.21 0.30
CA PHE A 224 19.12 -0.05 0.08
C PHE A 224 20.50 0.04 0.72
N ASP A 225 20.73 -0.86 1.67
CA ASP A 225 22.04 -1.10 2.27
C ASP A 225 22.58 -2.46 1.79
N ALA A 226 23.89 -2.55 1.57
CA ALA A 226 24.55 -3.81 1.26
C ALA A 226 25.74 -4.02 2.20
N ILE A 227 25.80 -5.21 2.78
CA ILE A 227 26.90 -5.66 3.63
C ILE A 227 27.58 -6.82 2.91
N ALA A 228 28.83 -6.66 2.52
CA ALA A 228 29.65 -7.72 1.95
C ALA A 228 30.70 -8.18 2.97
N ILE A 229 30.79 -9.49 3.17
CA ILE A 229 31.76 -10.14 4.04
C ILE A 229 32.76 -10.88 3.16
N ALA A 230 34.04 -10.54 3.31
CA ALA A 230 35.12 -11.14 2.53
C ALA A 230 35.29 -12.64 2.86
N PRO A 231 35.68 -13.47 1.87
CA PRO A 231 35.93 -14.89 2.09
C PRO A 231 37.16 -15.15 2.98
N THR A 232 38.09 -14.19 3.05
CA THR A 232 39.35 -14.30 3.79
C THR A 232 39.51 -13.12 4.76
N LYS A 233 40.39 -13.30 5.75
CA LYS A 233 40.76 -12.24 6.70
C LYS A 233 41.54 -11.09 6.06
N GLU A 234 42.03 -11.28 4.84
CA GLU A 234 42.74 -10.26 4.06
C GLU A 234 41.78 -9.19 3.52
N GLY A 235 40.48 -9.44 3.56
CA GLY A 235 39.45 -8.49 3.12
C GLY A 235 39.29 -8.46 1.60
N PHE A 236 38.59 -7.43 1.11
CA PHE A 236 38.48 -7.15 -0.31
C PHE A 236 39.62 -6.26 -0.77
N ARG A 237 40.08 -6.45 -2.01
CA ARG A 237 40.92 -5.44 -2.67
C ARG A 237 40.07 -4.20 -2.96
N VAL A 238 40.63 -3.02 -2.66
CA VAL A 238 39.94 -1.74 -2.88
C VAL A 238 39.55 -1.57 -4.34
N GLU A 239 40.44 -1.90 -5.28
CA GLU A 239 40.14 -1.84 -6.72
C GLU A 239 38.92 -2.67 -7.11
N ASP A 240 38.76 -3.87 -6.56
CA ASP A 240 37.65 -4.77 -6.92
C ASP A 240 36.31 -4.18 -6.44
N VAL A 241 36.29 -3.63 -5.22
CA VAL A 241 35.13 -2.90 -4.67
C VAL A 241 34.80 -1.67 -5.52
N MET A 242 35.81 -0.86 -5.85
CA MET A 242 35.61 0.37 -6.62
C MET A 242 35.14 0.09 -8.05
N VAL A 243 35.64 -0.98 -8.69
CA VAL A 243 35.16 -1.42 -10.01
C VAL A 243 33.69 -1.84 -9.92
N ALA A 244 33.31 -2.62 -8.91
CA ALA A 244 31.94 -3.08 -8.73
C ALA A 244 30.97 -1.92 -8.51
N VAL A 245 31.29 -1.00 -7.60
CA VAL A 245 30.49 0.20 -7.29
C VAL A 245 30.34 1.11 -8.52
N ARG A 246 31.44 1.38 -9.23
CA ARG A 246 31.40 2.22 -10.44
C ARG A 246 30.62 1.57 -11.59
N LYS A 247 30.70 0.24 -11.73
CA LYS A 247 29.93 -0.49 -12.74
C LYS A 247 28.43 -0.35 -12.49
N ALA A 248 27.98 -0.52 -11.25
CA ALA A 248 26.58 -0.33 -10.87
C ALA A 248 26.10 1.10 -11.15
N ALA A 249 26.88 2.11 -10.77
CA ALA A 249 26.55 3.51 -11.04
C ALA A 249 26.46 3.82 -12.56
N LYS A 250 27.36 3.24 -13.38
CA LYS A 250 27.33 3.41 -14.84
C LYS A 250 26.09 2.81 -15.50
N THR A 251 25.49 1.77 -14.90
CA THR A 251 24.24 1.17 -15.40
C THR A 251 22.99 1.83 -14.83
N GLY A 252 23.14 2.93 -14.07
CA GLY A 252 22.01 3.63 -13.42
C GLY A 252 21.51 2.97 -12.14
N ALA A 253 22.18 1.91 -11.67
CA ALA A 253 21.84 1.25 -10.41
C ALA A 253 22.49 1.96 -9.21
N ARG A 254 22.01 1.65 -8.01
CA ARG A 254 22.55 2.21 -6.76
C ARG A 254 24.03 1.80 -6.60
N PRO A 255 24.94 2.70 -6.17
CA PRO A 255 26.35 2.36 -5.99
C PRO A 255 26.58 1.12 -5.10
N GLY A 256 25.81 0.99 -4.01
CA GLY A 256 25.86 -0.16 -3.11
C GLY A 256 25.46 -1.50 -3.77
N ALA A 257 24.65 -1.48 -4.84
CA ALA A 257 24.25 -2.70 -5.55
C ALA A 257 25.44 -3.39 -6.22
N GLY A 258 26.53 -2.67 -6.47
CA GLY A 258 27.80 -3.25 -6.92
C GLY A 258 28.33 -4.32 -5.96
N LEU A 259 28.10 -4.16 -4.66
CA LEU A 259 28.59 -5.10 -3.63
C LEU A 259 27.95 -6.49 -3.75
N LEU A 260 26.74 -6.59 -4.30
CA LEU A 260 26.05 -7.87 -4.50
C LEU A 260 26.78 -8.82 -5.44
N ASN A 261 27.66 -8.28 -6.30
CA ASN A 261 28.38 -9.03 -7.32
C ASN A 261 29.86 -9.25 -6.98
N LEU A 262 30.27 -8.97 -5.74
CA LEU A 262 31.64 -9.23 -5.31
C LEU A 262 31.91 -10.73 -5.28
N LYS A 263 33.01 -11.12 -5.93
CA LYS A 263 33.39 -12.52 -6.09
C LYS A 263 33.65 -13.17 -4.73
N ASP A 264 33.11 -14.36 -4.54
CA ASP A 264 33.29 -15.21 -3.35
C ASP A 264 32.89 -14.52 -2.02
N ALA A 265 32.15 -13.40 -2.10
CA ALA A 265 31.67 -12.66 -0.94
C ALA A 265 30.37 -13.27 -0.41
N LYS A 266 30.22 -13.30 0.92
CA LYS A 266 28.90 -13.45 1.53
C LYS A 266 28.26 -12.07 1.61
N VAL A 267 27.20 -11.85 0.85
CA VAL A 267 26.55 -10.53 0.76
C VAL A 267 25.13 -10.58 1.32
N GLN A 268 24.78 -9.56 2.08
CA GLN A 268 23.42 -9.31 2.55
C GLN A 268 22.96 -7.95 2.04
N GLY A 269 21.89 -7.93 1.25
CA GLY A 269 21.16 -6.73 0.91
C GLY A 269 20.05 -6.48 1.92
N ILE A 270 19.82 -5.22 2.28
CA ILE A 270 18.70 -4.80 3.13
C ILE A 270 17.97 -3.68 2.41
N VAL A 271 16.73 -3.95 2.02
CA VAL A 271 15.84 -2.95 1.42
C VAL A 271 14.81 -2.56 2.47
N ARG A 272 14.55 -1.26 2.64
CA ARG A 272 13.54 -0.74 3.58
C ARG A 272 12.76 0.39 2.92
N PRO A 273 11.55 0.72 3.40
CA PRO A 273 10.89 1.97 3.03
C PRO A 273 11.81 3.16 3.30
N ALA A 274 11.67 4.22 2.50
CA ALA A 274 12.30 5.49 2.82
C ALA A 274 11.60 6.22 3.97
N GLU A 275 12.26 7.27 4.47
CA GLU A 275 11.66 8.18 5.44
C GLU A 275 10.40 8.82 4.84
N GLY A 276 9.30 8.83 5.58
CA GLY A 276 8.00 9.38 5.12
C GLY A 276 6.87 8.36 5.03
N LEU A 277 7.16 7.06 4.96
CA LEU A 277 6.12 6.03 5.08
C LEU A 277 5.50 6.09 6.49
N LEU A 278 4.20 6.40 6.58
CA LEU A 278 3.50 6.37 7.86
C LEU A 278 3.29 4.92 8.32
N PRO A 279 3.49 4.60 9.61
CA PRO A 279 3.31 3.25 10.12
C PRO A 279 1.86 2.82 9.99
N ILE A 280 1.61 1.51 9.90
CA ILE A 280 0.25 0.97 9.98
C ILE A 280 -0.37 1.41 11.31
N ALA A 281 -1.49 2.15 11.23
CA ALA A 281 -2.19 2.65 12.40
C ALA A 281 -2.60 1.48 13.31
N LYS A 282 -2.22 1.59 14.57
CA LYS A 282 -2.58 0.61 15.59
C LYS A 282 -3.83 1.07 16.31
N ARG A 283 -4.70 0.11 16.64
CA ARG A 283 -5.79 0.34 17.58
C ARG A 283 -5.20 0.82 18.91
N LYS A 284 -5.37 2.09 19.26
CA LYS A 284 -5.05 2.58 20.60
C LYS A 284 -6.25 2.36 21.51
N GLY A 285 -6.16 1.41 22.44
CA GLY A 285 -7.19 1.21 23.46
C GLY A 285 -6.84 0.18 24.55
N GLY A 286 -6.61 0.68 25.78
CA GLY A 286 -7.17 0.13 27.03
C GLY A 286 -6.47 -1.04 27.74
N ARG A 287 -5.74 -0.72 28.83
CA ARG A 287 -5.06 -1.60 29.80
C ARG A 287 -3.92 -2.46 29.21
N SER A 288 -2.71 -1.89 29.16
CA SER A 288 -1.61 -2.69 29.72
C SER A 288 -1.92 -2.84 31.20
N LYS A 289 -2.17 -4.07 31.65
CA LYS A 289 -1.74 -4.41 32.99
C LYS A 289 -0.22 -4.44 32.86
N ASP A 290 0.42 -3.35 33.23
CA ASP A 290 1.81 -3.43 33.64
C ASP A 290 1.81 -4.40 34.84
N SER A 291 2.08 -5.67 34.57
CA SER A 291 2.63 -6.55 35.57
C SER A 291 4.03 -6.02 35.83
N ALA A 292 4.11 -5.11 36.80
CA ALA A 292 5.35 -4.78 37.46
C ALA A 292 5.86 -6.07 38.13
N ASP A 293 6.94 -6.61 37.57
CA ASP A 293 7.95 -7.33 38.36
C ASP A 293 8.88 -6.32 39.03
#